data_AF-A0A937VTH3-F1
#
_entry.id   AF-A0A937VTH3-F1
#
_cell.length_a   1.000
_cell.length_b   1.000
_cell.length_c   1.000
_cell.angle_alpha   90.00
_cell.angle_beta   90.00
_cell.angle_gamma   90.00
#
_symmetry.space_group_name_H-M   'P 1'
#
loop_
_entity.id
_entity.type
_entity.pdbx_description
1 polymer ?
#
loop_
_entity_poly.entity_id
_entity_poly.type
_entity_poly.pdbx_seq_one_letter_code
_entity_poly.pdbx_strand_id
1 'polypeptide(L)'
;MANVWLIGHDVNEELDPSVKFTGDSIKICWGDGSLSKVSMVVALVYRNAANVYKVIRQGYDANAGDTVGFEQANSGKCTGLAFAKDISLTSGIFNISGGTPYLLRLKLLYNEATPQPIVVESSSNFPTQGRCYDSSATIETSQITRKIRQCQFYQAPPEIFDYVLFSEEGLTK
;
A
#
# COMPACT_ATOMS: atom_id res chain seq x y z
N MET A 1 8.75 2.90 4.74
CA MET A 1 7.29 2.82 4.54
C MET A 1 7.01 1.97 3.29
N ALA A 2 5.93 1.21 3.24
CA ALA A 2 5.54 0.41 2.07
C ALA A 2 4.35 1.06 1.34
N ASN A 3 4.34 0.97 0.02
CA ASN A 3 3.34 1.61 -0.85
C ASN A 3 2.67 0.54 -1.72
N VAL A 4 1.34 0.58 -1.79
CA VAL A 4 0.54 -0.28 -2.66
C VAL A 4 -0.39 0.57 -3.49
N TRP A 5 -0.11 0.64 -4.79
CA TRP A 5 -0.91 1.33 -5.78
C TRP A 5 -2.22 0.59 -6.02
N LEU A 6 -3.33 1.33 -5.87
CA LEU A 6 -4.69 0.89 -6.15
C LEU A 6 -5.20 1.45 -7.48
N ILE A 7 -4.36 2.23 -8.16
CA ILE A 7 -4.54 2.73 -9.52
C ILE A 7 -3.34 2.32 -10.39
N GLY A 8 -3.59 2.12 -11.67
CA GLY A 8 -2.58 1.75 -12.65
C GLY A 8 -1.72 2.95 -13.05
N HIS A 9 -0.67 2.65 -13.82
CA HIS A 9 0.14 3.64 -14.48
C HIS A 9 0.19 3.35 -15.98
N ASP A 10 0.10 4.39 -16.79
CA ASP A 10 0.18 4.31 -18.25
C ASP A 10 1.62 4.08 -18.73
N VAL A 11 1.83 3.97 -20.04
CA VAL A 11 3.16 3.76 -20.65
C VAL A 11 4.21 4.82 -20.29
N ASN A 12 3.79 6.03 -19.92
CA ASN A 12 4.65 7.14 -19.51
C ASN A 12 4.86 7.20 -17.99
N GLU A 13 4.36 6.22 -17.24
CA GLU A 13 4.41 6.17 -15.77
C GLU A 13 3.55 7.24 -15.10
N GLU A 14 2.53 7.76 -15.80
CA GLU A 14 1.51 8.63 -15.23
C GLU A 14 0.35 7.80 -14.67
N LEU A 15 -0.38 8.34 -13.69
CA LEU A 15 -1.53 7.65 -13.09
C LEU A 15 -2.63 7.45 -14.13
N ASP A 16 -3.12 6.21 -14.27
CA ASP A 16 -4.19 5.82 -15.18
C ASP A 16 -5.43 5.34 -14.41
N PRO A 17 -6.46 6.20 -14.23
CA PRO A 17 -7.70 5.85 -13.53
C PRO A 17 -8.58 4.81 -14.23
N SER A 18 -8.29 4.48 -15.49
CA SER A 18 -9.01 3.43 -16.22
C SER A 18 -8.60 2.03 -15.74
N VAL A 19 -7.37 1.88 -15.25
CA VAL A 19 -6.85 0.66 -14.62
C VAL A 19 -6.85 0.88 -13.11
N LYS A 20 -7.74 0.19 -12.38
CA LYS A 20 -7.86 0.39 -10.93
C LYS A 20 -8.26 -0.87 -10.20
N PHE A 21 -7.94 -0.89 -8.92
CA PHE A 21 -8.45 -1.89 -7.99
C PHE A 21 -9.97 -1.75 -7.86
N THR A 22 -10.69 -2.85 -8.05
CA THR A 22 -12.16 -2.91 -8.05
C THR A 22 -12.73 -3.71 -6.87
N GLY A 23 -11.88 -4.20 -5.97
CA GLY A 23 -12.33 -4.90 -4.78
C GLY A 23 -12.87 -3.96 -3.72
N ASP A 24 -13.73 -4.49 -2.85
CA ASP A 24 -14.31 -3.75 -1.73
C ASP A 24 -13.51 -3.90 -0.45
N SER A 25 -12.54 -4.81 -0.41
CA SER A 25 -11.75 -5.09 0.79
C SER A 25 -10.31 -5.44 0.48
N ILE A 26 -9.42 -5.03 1.39
CA ILE A 26 -8.00 -5.30 1.36
C ILE A 26 -7.60 -5.86 2.72
N LYS A 27 -6.97 -7.03 2.73
CA LYS A 27 -6.36 -7.58 3.93
C LYS A 27 -4.90 -7.17 3.98
N ILE A 28 -4.47 -6.68 5.14
CA ILE A 28 -3.09 -6.34 5.41
C ILE A 28 -2.61 -7.24 6.54
N CYS A 29 -1.47 -7.87 6.36
CA CYS A 29 -0.83 -8.71 7.35
C CYS A 29 0.60 -8.25 7.58
N TRP A 30 1.09 -8.38 8.81
CA TRP A 30 2.44 -7.93 9.16
C TRP A 30 3.02 -8.66 10.37
N GLY A 31 4.34 -8.51 10.49
CA GLY A 31 5.12 -9.04 11.60
C GLY A 31 5.34 -10.54 11.50
N ASP A 32 6.57 -11.00 11.70
CA ASP A 32 6.93 -12.43 11.68
C ASP A 32 6.74 -13.12 13.05
N GLY A 33 6.26 -12.38 14.05
CA GLY A 33 6.06 -12.85 15.42
C GLY A 33 7.30 -12.76 16.32
N SER A 34 8.45 -12.33 15.81
CA SER A 34 9.65 -12.08 16.62
C SER A 34 9.50 -10.86 17.54
N LEU A 35 8.60 -9.94 17.20
CA LEU A 35 8.29 -8.73 17.95
C LEU A 35 6.80 -8.70 18.30
N SER A 36 6.48 -8.57 19.59
CA SER A 36 5.10 -8.63 20.11
C SER A 36 4.33 -7.31 20.04
N LYS A 37 4.99 -6.22 19.65
CA LYS A 37 4.41 -4.85 19.66
C LYS A 37 4.44 -4.16 18.30
N VAL A 38 4.65 -4.90 17.21
CA VAL A 38 4.73 -4.27 15.89
C VAL A 38 3.34 -3.81 15.48
N SER A 39 3.16 -2.50 15.46
CA SER A 39 1.88 -1.86 15.14
C SER A 39 1.95 -1.22 13.75
N MET A 40 0.80 -0.91 13.17
CA MET A 40 0.71 -0.44 11.79
C MET A 40 -0.10 0.85 11.71
N VAL A 41 0.36 1.83 10.95
CA VAL A 41 -0.46 2.93 10.46
C VAL A 41 -0.74 2.71 8.99
N VAL A 42 -2.01 2.77 8.64
CA VAL A 42 -2.49 2.67 7.27
C VAL A 42 -3.05 4.01 6.84
N ALA A 43 -2.59 4.51 5.70
CA ALA A 43 -3.12 5.69 5.04
C ALA A 43 -3.67 5.32 3.66
N LEU A 44 -4.92 5.65 3.39
CA LEU A 44 -5.54 5.50 2.09
C LEU A 44 -5.69 6.86 1.44
N VAL A 45 -4.97 7.07 0.34
CA VAL A 45 -5.20 8.18 -0.59
C VAL A 45 -6.27 7.76 -1.57
N TYR A 46 -7.31 8.57 -1.71
CA TYR A 46 -8.43 8.31 -2.61
C TYR A 46 -8.95 9.62 -3.18
N ARG A 47 -9.69 9.50 -4.29
CA ARG A 47 -10.46 10.60 -4.88
C ARG A 47 -11.93 10.37 -4.55
N ASN A 48 -12.59 11.33 -3.88
CA ASN A 48 -14.00 11.18 -3.51
C ASN A 48 -14.93 11.37 -4.73
N ALA A 49 -16.24 11.19 -4.53
CA ALA A 49 -17.23 11.36 -5.60
C ALA A 49 -17.30 12.79 -6.19
N ALA A 50 -16.78 13.80 -5.47
CA ALA A 50 -16.66 15.18 -5.92
C ALA A 50 -15.33 15.46 -6.65
N ASN A 51 -14.57 14.42 -7.02
CA ASN A 51 -13.28 14.52 -7.69
C ASN A 51 -12.16 15.20 -6.89
N VAL A 52 -12.27 15.25 -5.56
CA VAL A 52 -11.27 15.83 -4.66
C VAL A 52 -10.43 14.74 -4.00
N TYR A 53 -9.11 14.92 -3.98
CA TYR A 53 -8.21 14.04 -3.26
C TYR A 53 -8.37 14.17 -1.75
N LYS A 54 -8.43 13.03 -1.07
CA LYS A 54 -8.58 12.91 0.37
C LYS A 54 -7.69 11.80 0.88
N VAL A 55 -7.38 11.85 2.18
CA VAL A 55 -6.61 10.81 2.86
C VAL A 55 -7.34 10.40 4.14
N ILE A 56 -7.58 9.10 4.30
CA ILE A 56 -8.04 8.49 5.55
C ILE A 56 -6.85 7.79 6.19
N ARG A 57 -6.70 7.90 7.51
CA ARG A 57 -5.64 7.23 8.28
C ARG A 57 -6.23 6.48 9.47
N GLN A 58 -5.69 5.30 9.76
CA GLN A 58 -6.01 4.55 10.96
C GLN A 58 -4.77 3.80 11.47
N GLY A 59 -4.62 3.79 12.79
CA GLY A 59 -3.62 2.96 13.47
C GLY A 59 -4.21 1.62 13.92
N TYR A 60 -3.41 0.57 13.81
CA TYR A 60 -3.71 -0.78 14.27
C TYR A 60 -2.63 -1.27 15.22
N ASP A 61 -3.03 -1.65 16.42
CA ASP A 61 -2.13 -2.06 17.48
C ASP A 61 -2.04 -3.58 17.57
N ALA A 62 -0.83 -4.09 17.79
CA ALA A 62 -0.59 -5.51 18.02
C ALA A 62 -1.36 -6.02 19.26
N ASN A 63 -1.42 -5.20 20.31
CA ASN A 63 -2.13 -5.50 21.56
C ASN A 63 -3.17 -4.40 21.82
N ALA A 64 -4.39 -4.79 22.19
CA ALA A 64 -5.42 -3.81 22.51
C ALA A 64 -5.00 -2.91 23.68
N GLY A 65 -5.12 -1.60 23.48
CA GLY A 65 -4.93 -0.60 24.53
C GLY A 65 -3.49 -0.13 24.74
N ASP A 66 -2.51 -0.61 23.96
CA ASP A 66 -1.13 -0.11 24.01
C ASP A 66 -1.05 1.36 23.53
N THR A 67 -1.87 1.74 22.54
CA THR A 67 -1.89 3.09 21.94
C THR A 67 -3.30 3.69 21.87
N VAL A 68 -3.46 4.92 22.34
CA VAL A 68 -4.75 5.65 22.26
C VAL A 68 -5.11 5.98 20.82
N GLY A 69 -6.34 5.66 20.41
CA GLY A 69 -6.86 5.93 19.05
C GLY A 69 -6.52 4.87 18.01
N PHE A 70 -5.75 3.84 18.38
CA PHE A 70 -5.48 2.69 17.52
C PHE A 70 -6.55 1.61 17.76
N GLU A 71 -6.94 0.93 16.68
CA GLU A 71 -7.80 -0.25 16.78
C GLU A 71 -6.95 -1.49 17.00
N GLN A 72 -7.51 -2.52 17.64
CA GLN A 72 -6.80 -3.78 17.78
C GLN A 72 -6.65 -4.48 16.41
N ALA A 73 -5.46 -5.04 16.16
CA ALA A 73 -5.20 -5.96 15.08
C ALA A 73 -5.82 -7.35 15.36
N ASN A 74 -6.19 -8.06 14.30
CA ASN A 74 -6.58 -9.46 14.39
C ASN A 74 -5.33 -10.35 14.50
N SER A 75 -5.44 -11.49 15.18
CA SER A 75 -4.37 -12.48 15.22
C SER A 75 -4.19 -13.21 13.88
N GLY A 76 -2.94 -13.47 13.52
CA GLY A 76 -2.38 -14.11 12.32
C GLY A 76 -3.33 -14.90 11.41
N LYS A 77 -4.02 -14.18 10.51
CA LYS A 77 -4.84 -14.78 9.44
C LYS A 77 -4.09 -14.96 8.11
N CYS A 78 -2.85 -14.51 8.01
CA CYS A 78 -1.97 -14.78 6.86
C CYS A 78 -0.89 -15.77 7.28
N THR A 79 -0.58 -16.73 6.41
CA THR A 79 0.44 -17.75 6.67
C THR A 79 1.79 -17.09 6.97
N GLY A 80 2.34 -17.38 8.16
CA GLY A 80 3.65 -16.89 8.58
C GLY A 80 3.69 -15.47 9.12
N LEU A 81 2.54 -14.80 9.33
CA LEU A 81 2.47 -13.45 9.89
C LEU A 81 1.62 -13.40 11.17
N ALA A 82 2.09 -12.62 12.14
CA ALA A 82 1.53 -12.55 13.49
C ALA A 82 0.25 -11.71 13.58
N PHE A 83 0.15 -10.67 12.76
CA PHE A 83 -0.93 -9.68 12.84
C PHE A 83 -1.62 -9.50 11.49
N ALA A 84 -2.91 -9.20 11.53
CA ALA A 84 -3.72 -8.97 10.35
C ALA A 84 -4.82 -7.93 10.59
N LYS A 85 -5.23 -7.24 9.53
CA LYS A 85 -6.45 -6.44 9.54
C LYS A 85 -7.10 -6.47 8.17
N ASP A 86 -8.40 -6.69 8.16
CA ASP A 86 -9.24 -6.54 6.98
C ASP A 86 -9.76 -5.10 6.95
N ILE A 87 -9.47 -4.38 5.86
CA ILE A 87 -9.96 -3.04 5.60
C ILE A 87 -11.08 -3.14 4.58
N SER A 88 -12.24 -2.58 4.91
CA SER A 88 -13.35 -2.40 3.99
C SER A 88 -13.31 -0.99 3.38
N LEU A 89 -13.46 -0.91 2.06
CA LEU A 89 -13.58 0.34 1.31
C LEU A 89 -15.04 0.82 1.20
N THR A 90 -16.00 -0.01 1.63
CA THR A 90 -17.44 0.27 1.57
C THR A 90 -18.08 0.40 2.95
N SER A 91 -17.31 0.16 4.03
CA SER A 91 -17.78 0.27 5.42
C SER A 91 -16.62 0.57 6.38
N GLY A 92 -16.94 0.96 7.62
CA GLY A 92 -15.93 1.33 8.62
C GLY A 92 -15.20 2.64 8.30
N ILE A 93 -14.02 2.83 8.89
CA ILE A 93 -13.28 4.10 8.78
C ILE A 93 -12.74 4.38 7.36
N PHE A 94 -12.42 3.33 6.61
CA PHE A 94 -11.95 3.42 5.23
C PHE A 94 -13.08 3.41 4.20
N ASN A 95 -14.32 3.61 4.62
CA ASN A 95 -15.43 3.77 3.70
C ASN A 95 -15.24 5.01 2.83
N ILE A 96 -15.03 4.80 1.54
CA ILE A 96 -14.86 5.86 0.55
C ILE A 96 -16.09 6.05 -0.35
N SER A 97 -17.22 5.40 -0.05
CA SER A 97 -18.51 5.40 -0.77
C SER A 97 -18.55 6.26 -2.05
N GLY A 98 -18.36 5.60 -3.20
CA GLY A 98 -18.36 6.24 -4.52
C GLY A 98 -17.04 6.92 -4.91
N GLY A 99 -16.04 6.87 -4.04
CA GLY A 99 -14.68 7.29 -4.32
C GLY A 99 -13.86 6.23 -5.04
N THR A 100 -12.75 6.66 -5.63
CA THR A 100 -11.75 5.79 -6.27
C THR A 100 -10.50 5.73 -5.38
N PRO A 101 -10.07 4.54 -4.93
CA PRO A 101 -8.84 4.40 -4.18
C PRO A 101 -7.62 4.55 -5.10
N TYR A 102 -6.58 5.25 -4.65
CA TYR A 102 -5.38 5.54 -5.44
C TYR A 102 -4.14 4.84 -4.88
N LEU A 103 -3.87 5.04 -3.60
CA LEU A 103 -2.63 4.57 -2.99
C LEU A 103 -2.89 4.21 -1.53
N LEU A 104 -2.45 3.02 -1.15
CA LEU A 104 -2.37 2.57 0.22
C LEU A 104 -0.93 2.71 0.70
N ARG A 105 -0.73 3.44 1.80
CA ARG A 105 0.58 3.61 2.42
C ARG A 105 0.60 2.96 3.79
N LEU A 106 1.60 2.12 4.02
CA LEU A 106 1.71 1.23 5.17
C LEU A 106 3.00 1.54 5.92
N LYS A 107 2.85 1.95 7.19
CA LYS A 107 3.98 2.29 8.05
C LYS A 107 3.92 1.42 9.29
N LEU A 108 4.94 0.59 9.48
CA LEU A 108 5.14 -0.12 10.73
C LEU A 108 5.67 0.84 11.80
N LEU A 109 5.26 0.59 13.03
CA LEU A 109 5.73 1.20 14.24
C LEU A 109 6.35 0.11 15.13
N TYR A 110 7.28 0.51 15.99
CA TYR A 110 7.93 -0.37 16.97
C TYR A 110 8.67 -1.58 16.35
N ASN A 111 9.20 -1.40 15.14
CA ASN A 111 9.99 -2.39 14.40
C ASN A 111 11.47 -2.01 14.30
N GLU A 112 11.98 -1.23 15.24
CA GLU A 112 13.34 -0.65 15.18
C GLU A 112 14.45 -1.70 15.33
N ALA A 113 14.18 -2.79 16.04
CA ALA A 113 15.17 -3.85 16.28
C ALA A 113 15.42 -4.71 15.04
N THR A 114 14.38 -4.98 14.24
CA THR A 114 14.44 -5.87 13.08
C THR A 114 13.44 -5.43 12.01
N PRO A 115 13.81 -5.47 10.72
CA PRO A 115 12.84 -5.33 9.63
C PRO A 115 11.75 -6.38 9.75
N GLN A 116 10.50 -5.99 9.51
CA GLN A 116 9.34 -6.86 9.65
C GLN A 116 8.60 -6.96 8.30
N PRO A 117 8.13 -8.15 7.93
CA PRO A 117 7.41 -8.34 6.66
C PRO A 117 6.02 -7.70 6.70
N ILE A 118 5.57 -7.27 5.52
CA ILE A 118 4.20 -6.80 5.26
C ILE A 118 3.69 -7.55 4.03
N VAL A 119 2.46 -8.03 4.10
CA VAL A 119 1.76 -8.67 2.99
C VAL A 119 0.41 -7.97 2.82
N VAL A 120 0.01 -7.77 1.57
CA VAL A 120 -1.28 -7.19 1.21
C VAL A 120 -1.98 -8.15 0.27
N GLU A 121 -3.21 -8.52 0.61
CA GLU A 121 -4.02 -9.50 -0.11
C GLU A 121 -5.41 -8.92 -0.40
N SER A 122 -5.98 -9.37 -1.51
CA SER A 122 -7.39 -9.14 -1.83
C SER A 122 -7.89 -10.27 -2.73
N SER A 123 -9.21 -10.45 -2.77
CA SER A 123 -9.86 -11.30 -3.78
C SER A 123 -9.83 -10.68 -5.18
N SER A 124 -9.61 -9.36 -5.28
CA SER A 124 -9.47 -8.63 -6.53
C SER A 124 -8.00 -8.38 -6.87
N ASN A 125 -7.69 -8.31 -8.16
CA ASN A 125 -6.32 -8.05 -8.61
C ASN A 125 -5.91 -6.60 -8.30
N PHE A 126 -4.72 -6.44 -7.73
CA PHE A 126 -4.06 -5.15 -7.68
C PHE A 126 -3.55 -4.76 -9.07
N PRO A 127 -3.55 -3.47 -9.42
CA PRO A 127 -2.76 -2.97 -10.55
C PRO A 127 -1.28 -3.33 -10.41
N THR A 128 -0.52 -3.22 -11.49
CA THR A 128 0.93 -3.40 -11.44
C THR A 128 1.55 -2.42 -10.44
N GLN A 129 2.43 -2.93 -9.58
CA GLN A 129 3.09 -2.11 -8.53
C GLN A 129 4.40 -1.48 -9.01
N GLY A 130 4.77 -1.75 -10.26
CA GLY A 130 6.02 -1.35 -10.87
C GLY A 130 6.20 -1.95 -12.25
N ARG A 131 7.41 -1.82 -12.78
CA ARG A 131 7.80 -2.29 -14.11
C ARG A 131 9.03 -3.17 -14.04
N CYS A 132 9.11 -4.11 -14.97
CA CYS A 132 10.30 -4.91 -15.19
C CYS A 132 10.85 -4.64 -16.59
N TYR A 133 12.14 -4.34 -16.67
CA TYR A 133 12.88 -4.13 -17.90
C TYR A 133 13.72 -5.37 -18.16
N ASP A 134 13.52 -5.95 -19.33
CA ASP A 134 14.28 -7.10 -19.81
C ASP A 134 15.34 -6.65 -20.81
N SER A 135 16.57 -7.12 -20.65
CA SER A 135 17.65 -6.96 -21.61
C SER A 135 18.24 -8.32 -21.93
N SER A 136 18.29 -8.68 -23.21
CA SER A 136 18.89 -9.91 -23.70
C SER A 136 20.04 -9.62 -24.65
N ALA A 137 21.16 -10.31 -24.47
CA ALA A 137 22.34 -10.22 -25.33
C ALA A 137 22.78 -11.61 -25.77
N THR A 138 23.05 -11.77 -27.07
CA THR A 138 23.59 -13.00 -27.65
C THR A 138 25.03 -12.74 -28.08
N ILE A 139 25.95 -13.58 -27.61
CA ILE A 139 27.35 -13.52 -28.03
C ILE A 139 27.46 -14.25 -29.37
N GLU A 140 27.71 -13.54 -30.47
CA GLU A 140 27.74 -14.13 -31.82
C GLU A 140 28.73 -15.29 -31.98
N THR A 141 29.89 -15.22 -31.32
CA THR A 141 30.93 -16.25 -31.44
C THR A 141 30.59 -17.55 -30.73
N SER A 142 29.84 -17.50 -29.62
CA SER A 142 29.46 -18.67 -28.83
C SER A 142 27.99 -19.05 -28.98
N GLN A 143 27.20 -18.19 -29.63
CA GLN A 143 25.72 -18.27 -29.74
C GLN A 143 25.01 -18.34 -28.37
N ILE A 144 25.70 -17.99 -27.28
CA ILE A 144 25.13 -17.98 -25.94
C ILE A 144 24.28 -16.73 -25.79
N THR A 145 23.01 -16.91 -25.42
CA THR A 145 22.08 -15.82 -25.08
C THR A 145 21.97 -15.69 -23.57
N ARG A 146 22.13 -14.47 -23.06
CA ARG A 146 21.92 -14.11 -21.64
C ARG A 146 20.79 -13.12 -21.53
N LYS A 147 19.95 -13.25 -20.51
CA LYS A 147 18.86 -12.34 -20.18
C LYS A 147 19.04 -11.78 -18.77
N ILE A 148 18.91 -10.47 -18.63
CA ILE A 148 18.85 -9.75 -17.36
C ILE A 148 17.45 -9.13 -17.25
N ARG A 149 16.83 -9.25 -16.07
CA ARG A 149 15.55 -8.60 -15.75
C ARG A 149 15.77 -7.71 -14.53
N GLN A 150 15.43 -6.43 -14.65
CA GLN A 150 15.41 -5.49 -13.53
C GLN A 150 13.97 -5.05 -13.28
N CYS A 151 13.47 -5.21 -12.06
CA CYS A 151 12.17 -4.69 -11.67
C CYS A 151 12.31 -3.48 -10.74
N GLN A 152 11.50 -2.46 -10.97
CA GLN A 152 11.45 -1.22 -10.20
C GLN A 152 10.00 -0.91 -9.82
N PHE A 153 9.76 -0.51 -8.57
CA PHE A 153 8.45 -0.06 -8.12
C PHE A 153 8.14 1.34 -8.66
N TYR A 154 6.85 1.63 -8.87
CA TYR A 154 6.42 2.99 -9.20
C TYR A 154 6.75 3.94 -8.05
N GLN A 155 7.20 5.15 -8.41
CA GLN A 155 7.53 6.18 -7.42
C GLN A 155 6.29 6.59 -6.65
N ALA A 156 6.39 6.68 -5.32
CA ALA A 156 5.32 7.19 -4.46
C ALA A 156 5.67 8.59 -3.95
N PRO A 157 4.67 9.40 -3.55
CA PRO A 157 4.92 10.70 -2.95
C PRO A 157 5.89 10.60 -1.76
N PRO A 158 6.90 11.50 -1.68
CA PRO A 158 7.85 11.52 -0.57
C PRO A 158 7.16 11.58 0.81
N GLU A 159 7.80 10.99 1.83
CA GLU A 159 7.23 10.91 3.19
C GLU A 159 6.97 12.28 3.84
N ILE A 160 7.61 13.36 3.34
CA ILE A 160 7.32 14.73 3.80
C ILE A 160 5.85 15.13 3.57
N PHE A 161 5.18 14.55 2.57
CA PHE A 161 3.78 14.82 2.25
C PHE A 161 2.80 13.99 3.09
N ASP A 162 3.28 13.14 4.01
CA ASP A 162 2.39 12.40 4.91
C ASP A 162 1.76 13.25 6.01
N TYR A 163 2.33 14.42 6.31
CA TYR A 163 1.96 15.26 7.45
C TYR A 163 1.41 16.64 7.05
N VAL A 164 1.43 16.99 5.76
CA VAL A 164 0.95 18.28 5.27
C VAL A 164 -0.34 18.08 4.49
N LEU A 165 -1.39 18.82 4.86
CA LEU A 165 -2.65 18.87 4.11
C LEU A 165 -2.38 19.55 2.76
N PHE A 166 -2.24 18.75 1.70
CA PHE A 166 -2.17 19.27 0.34
C PHE A 166 -3.58 19.37 -0.23
N SER A 167 -3.98 20.57 -0.62
CA SER A 167 -5.22 20.85 -1.33
C SER A 167 -4.84 21.52 -2.64
N GLU A 168 -5.29 21.00 -3.78
CA GLU A 168 -5.14 21.66 -5.08
C GLU A 168 -5.95 22.98 -5.14
N GLU A 169 -6.89 23.17 -4.23
CA GLU A 169 -7.67 24.41 -4.08
C GLU A 169 -7.25 25.21 -2.84
N GLY A 170 -7.53 26.51 -2.86
CA GLY A 170 -7.26 27.40 -1.73
C GLY A 170 -7.91 26.89 -0.44
N LEU A 171 -7.12 26.81 0.62
CA LEU A 171 -7.61 26.47 1.95
C LEU A 171 -8.66 27.50 2.38
N THR A 172 -9.93 27.12 2.40
CA THR A 172 -10.99 27.90 3.04
C THR A 172 -11.07 27.53 4.52
N LYS A 173 -11.00 28.56 5.37
CA LYS A 173 -11.00 28.44 6.83
C LYS A 173 -12.39 28.09 7.36
#